data_AF-A0A198YPE4-F1
#
_entry.id   AF-A0A198YPE4-F1
#
_cell.length_a   1.000
_cell.length_b   1.000
_cell.length_c   1.000
_cell.angle_alpha   90.00
_cell.angle_beta   90.00
_cell.angle_gamma   90.00
#
_symmetry.space_group_name_H-M   'P 1'
#
loop_
_entity.id
_entity.type
_entity.pdbx_description
1 polymer ?
#
loop_
_entity_poly.entity_id
_entity_poly.type
_entity_poly.pdbx_seq_one_letter_code
_entity_poly.pdbx_strand_id
1 'polypeptide(L)'
;MPDTVSFLTKPALALAMIERAIASDVLFSWVAADSVCGVGDIEMALKRAARAIVLGVNANHLFRSWDKPLAVARTAKDIAEEPDDAWRRLSAGEGTKGARRHDWVYLELADFDHG
;
A
#
# COMPACT_ATOMS: atom_id res chain seq x y z
N MET A 1 11.45 -31.65 15.26
CA MET A 1 11.49 -30.56 14.27
C MET A 1 12.96 -30.34 13.93
N PRO A 2 13.39 -30.20 12.66
CA PRO A 2 14.80 -30.01 12.40
C PRO A 2 15.20 -28.58 12.81
N ASP A 3 16.31 -28.46 13.55
CA ASP A 3 16.79 -27.24 14.23
C ASP A 3 17.35 -26.16 13.28
N THR A 4 17.06 -26.25 11.97
CA THR A 4 17.65 -25.43 10.91
C THR A 4 16.62 -24.70 10.04
N VAL A 5 15.32 -24.87 10.31
CA VAL A 5 14.27 -24.10 9.61
C VAL A 5 13.83 -22.95 10.51
N SER A 6 14.44 -21.78 10.30
CA SER A 6 13.93 -20.51 10.83
C SER A 6 12.54 -20.26 10.24
N PHE A 7 11.51 -20.29 11.08
CA PHE A 7 10.16 -19.90 10.68
C PHE A 7 10.10 -18.39 10.51
N LEU A 8 10.17 -17.94 9.26
CA LEU A 8 9.90 -16.55 8.92
C LEU A 8 8.39 -16.30 9.05
N THR A 9 8.03 -15.21 9.72
CA THR A 9 6.65 -14.73 9.72
C THR A 9 6.24 -14.37 8.29
N LYS A 10 4.94 -14.45 7.97
CA LYS A 10 4.41 -14.06 6.64
C LYS A 10 4.96 -12.70 6.15
N PRO A 11 5.03 -11.66 7.00
CA PRO A 11 5.64 -10.38 6.63
C PRO A 11 7.14 -10.52 6.31
N ALA A 12 7.93 -11.17 7.17
CA ALA A 12 9.37 -11.33 6.96
C ALA A 12 9.69 -12.10 5.67
N LEU A 13 8.89 -13.12 5.34
CA LEU A 13 9.02 -13.85 4.08
C LEU A 13 8.67 -12.98 2.87
N ALA A 14 7.59 -12.18 2.96
CA ALA A 14 7.20 -11.26 1.89
C ALA A 14 8.29 -10.21 1.61
N LEU A 15 8.90 -9.65 2.67
CA LEU A 15 10.02 -8.71 2.55
C LEU A 15 11.21 -9.36 1.82
N ALA A 16 11.63 -10.55 2.24
CA ALA A 16 12.75 -11.26 1.61
C ALA A 16 12.48 -11.58 0.13
N MET A 17 11.22 -11.91 -0.24
CA MET A 17 10.85 -12.12 -1.64
C MET A 17 10.93 -10.84 -2.47
N ILE A 18 10.48 -9.72 -1.92
CA ILE A 18 10.56 -8.40 -2.57
C ILE A 18 12.02 -7.98 -2.75
N GLU A 19 12.84 -8.07 -1.70
CA GLU A 19 14.26 -7.74 -1.75
C GLU A 19 14.99 -8.58 -2.81
N ARG A 20 14.70 -9.89 -2.87
CA ARG A 20 15.27 -10.77 -3.88
C ARG A 20 14.82 -10.41 -5.30
N ALA A 21 13.56 -10.05 -5.49
CA ALA A 21 13.04 -9.64 -6.80
C ALA A 21 13.69 -8.34 -7.27
N ILE A 22 13.92 -7.38 -6.35
CA ILE A 22 14.66 -6.14 -6.63
C ILE A 22 16.11 -6.46 -6.99
N ALA A 23 16.79 -7.28 -6.18
CA ALA A 23 18.19 -7.66 -6.42
C ALA A 23 18.40 -8.46 -7.72
N SER A 24 17.36 -9.14 -8.20
CA SER A 24 17.39 -9.91 -9.46
C SER A 24 16.90 -9.10 -10.67
N ASP A 25 16.74 -7.78 -10.53
CA ASP A 25 16.25 -6.86 -11.56
C ASP A 25 14.94 -7.30 -12.23
N VAL A 26 14.05 -7.91 -11.45
CA VAL A 26 12.74 -8.29 -11.95
C VAL A 26 11.94 -7.02 -12.23
N LEU A 27 11.48 -6.89 -13.47
CA LEU A 27 10.60 -5.81 -13.90
C LEU A 27 9.21 -6.03 -13.28
N PHE A 28 8.88 -5.23 -12.26
CA PHE A 28 7.54 -5.15 -11.71
C PHE A 28 7.23 -3.70 -11.36
N SER A 29 6.06 -3.23 -11.80
CA SER A 29 5.67 -1.83 -11.70
C SER A 29 5.03 -1.46 -10.35
N TRP A 30 4.47 -2.44 -9.63
CA TRP A 30 3.84 -2.22 -8.33
C TRP A 30 3.79 -3.51 -7.49
N VAL A 31 3.59 -3.36 -6.17
CA VAL A 31 3.40 -4.45 -5.21
C VAL A 31 2.11 -4.25 -4.44
N ALA A 32 1.29 -5.30 -4.28
CA ALA A 32 0.16 -5.28 -3.34
C ALA A 32 0.45 -6.05 -2.06
N ALA A 33 0.14 -5.45 -0.91
CA ALA A 33 0.24 -6.08 0.39
C ALA A 33 -1.04 -5.82 1.21
N ASP A 34 -1.47 -6.83 1.96
CA ASP A 34 -2.55 -6.67 2.95
C ASP A 34 -2.03 -5.99 4.23
N SER A 35 -2.94 -5.58 5.12
CA SER A 35 -2.58 -4.87 6.36
C SER A 35 -1.78 -5.71 7.36
N VAL A 36 -1.82 -7.04 7.23
CA VAL A 36 -1.03 -7.96 8.05
C VAL A 36 0.41 -8.00 7.53
N CYS A 37 0.60 -7.82 6.23
CA CYS A 37 1.88 -7.99 5.54
C CYS A 37 2.49 -6.69 5.01
N GLY A 38 1.97 -5.51 5.35
CA GLY A 38 2.47 -4.32 4.68
C GLY A 38 2.56 -3.04 5.51
N VAL A 39 2.13 -3.02 6.77
CA VAL A 39 2.38 -1.89 7.66
C VAL A 39 3.71 -2.11 8.39
N GLY A 40 4.62 -1.13 8.37
CA GLY A 40 5.93 -1.20 9.04
C GLY A 40 7.12 -1.39 8.08
N ASP A 41 7.98 -2.38 8.34
CA ASP A 41 9.26 -2.56 7.63
C ASP A 41 9.10 -2.78 6.12
N ILE A 42 8.01 -3.43 5.69
CA ILE A 42 7.71 -3.68 4.28
C ILE A 42 7.33 -2.40 3.55
N GLU A 43 6.53 -1.55 4.20
CA GLU A 43 6.20 -0.22 3.68
C GLU A 43 7.48 0.62 3.51
N MET A 44 8.36 0.60 4.51
CA MET A 44 9.60 1.37 4.50
C MET A 44 10.58 0.84 3.44
N ALA A 45 10.73 -0.47 3.30
CA ALA A 45 11.60 -1.09 2.32
C ALA A 45 11.13 -0.80 0.88
N LEU A 46 9.83 -0.91 0.62
CA LEU A 46 9.26 -0.61 -0.69
C LEU A 46 9.31 0.90 -1.02
N LYS A 47 9.07 1.78 -0.02
CA LYS A 47 9.26 3.23 -0.17
C LYS A 47 10.72 3.57 -0.54
N ARG A 48 11.71 2.95 0.13
CA ARG A 48 13.14 3.11 -0.21
C ARG A 48 13.49 2.62 -1.61
N ALA A 49 12.80 1.60 -2.09
CA ALA A 49 13.00 1.07 -3.43
C ALA A 49 12.33 1.90 -4.54
N ALA A 50 11.63 3.01 -4.20
CA ALA A 50 10.90 3.88 -5.12
C ALA A 50 9.91 3.14 -6.04
N ARG A 51 9.33 2.03 -5.57
CA ARG A 51 8.33 1.27 -6.34
C ARG A 51 6.93 1.59 -5.83
N ALA A 52 5.95 1.64 -6.73
CA ALA A 52 4.56 1.88 -6.37
C ALA A 52 4.00 0.73 -5.50
N ILE A 53 3.22 1.07 -4.48
CA ILE A 53 2.67 0.10 -3.52
C ILE A 53 1.17 0.30 -3.39
N VAL A 54 0.43 -0.79 -3.37
CA VAL A 54 -0.97 -0.84 -2.95
C VAL A 54 -1.01 -1.54 -1.60
N LEU A 55 -1.26 -0.78 -0.54
CA LEU A 55 -1.22 -1.30 0.82
C LEU A 55 -2.60 -1.22 1.48
N GLY A 56 -3.10 -2.35 1.97
CA GLY A 56 -4.16 -2.33 2.97
C GLY A 56 -3.63 -1.81 4.30
N VAL A 57 -4.27 -0.83 4.92
CA VAL A 57 -3.86 -0.26 6.21
C VAL A 57 -4.94 -0.44 7.27
N ASN A 58 -4.57 -0.34 8.55
CA ASN A 58 -5.55 -0.25 9.63
C ASN A 58 -6.25 1.12 9.63
N ALA A 59 -7.48 1.20 10.13
CA ALA A 59 -8.24 2.45 10.22
C ALA A 59 -7.49 3.58 10.96
N ASN A 60 -6.66 3.25 11.94
CA ASN A 60 -5.88 4.21 12.73
C ASN A 60 -4.54 4.59 12.06
N HIS A 61 -4.24 4.09 10.87
CA HIS A 61 -3.00 4.40 10.16
C HIS A 61 -3.00 5.87 9.74
N LEU A 62 -1.95 6.61 10.13
CA LEU A 62 -1.84 8.05 9.92
C LEU A 62 -1.19 8.36 8.57
N PHE A 63 -1.90 9.09 7.72
CA PHE A 63 -1.35 9.67 6.50
C PHE A 63 -0.92 11.11 6.75
N ARG A 64 0.30 11.44 6.29
CA ARG A 64 0.85 12.80 6.35
C ARG A 64 1.16 13.27 4.94
N SER A 65 0.70 14.45 4.57
CA SER A 65 1.19 15.11 3.37
C SER A 65 2.50 15.85 3.64
N TRP A 66 3.39 15.81 2.66
CA TRP A 66 4.61 16.62 2.62
C TRP A 66 4.59 17.46 1.33
N ASP A 67 5.03 18.71 1.43
CA ASP A 67 5.10 19.69 0.32
C ASP A 67 3.78 20.01 -0.41
N LYS A 68 2.63 19.96 0.29
CA LYS A 68 1.33 20.38 -0.26
C LYS A 68 0.74 21.60 0.47
N PRO A 69 -0.08 22.45 -0.19
CA PRO A 69 -0.78 23.57 0.45
C PRO A 69 -1.76 23.13 1.55
N LEU A 70 -2.30 21.92 1.42
CA LEU A 70 -3.17 21.30 2.41
C LEU A 70 -2.37 20.26 3.20
N ALA A 71 -2.09 20.59 4.46
CA ALA A 71 -1.50 19.65 5.42
C ALA A 71 -2.55 18.59 5.79
N VAL A 72 -2.47 17.41 5.16
CA VAL A 72 -3.28 16.25 5.52
C VAL A 72 -2.52 15.51 6.60
N ALA A 73 -3.01 15.53 7.84
CA ALA A 73 -2.50 14.71 8.94
C ALA A 73 -3.68 13.94 9.53
N ARG A 74 -4.21 13.00 8.75
CA ARG A 74 -5.48 12.31 9.03
C ARG A 74 -5.30 10.80 9.03
N THR A 75 -6.09 10.11 9.84
CA THR A 75 -6.10 8.65 9.84
C THR A 75 -6.87 8.11 8.64
N ALA A 76 -6.66 6.83 8.29
CA ALA A 76 -7.44 6.15 7.26
C ALA A 76 -8.95 6.23 7.54
N LYS A 77 -9.35 6.21 8.82
CA LYS A 77 -10.73 6.42 9.25
C LYS A 77 -11.23 7.81 8.88
N ASP A 78 -10.49 8.86 9.23
CA ASP A 78 -10.91 10.25 8.93
C ASP A 78 -10.98 10.50 7.42
N ILE A 79 -10.14 9.83 6.63
CA ILE A 79 -10.20 9.85 5.16
C ILE A 79 -11.44 9.10 4.65
N ALA A 80 -11.86 8.03 5.32
CA ALA A 80 -13.07 7.30 4.96
C ALA A 80 -14.36 8.13 5.20
N GLU A 81 -14.26 9.24 5.93
CA GLU A 81 -15.36 10.18 6.22
C GLU A 81 -15.42 11.35 5.22
N GLU A 82 -14.69 11.29 4.10
CA GLU A 82 -14.81 12.28 3.02
C GLU A 82 -16.26 12.38 2.50
N PRO A 83 -16.71 13.58 2.07
CA PRO A 83 -18.06 13.79 1.53
C PRO A 83 -18.43 12.81 0.42
N ASP A 84 -19.69 12.37 0.37
CA ASP A 84 -20.19 11.37 -0.59
C ASP A 84 -19.89 11.74 -2.06
N ASP A 85 -19.86 13.03 -2.40
CA ASP A 85 -19.55 13.53 -3.75
C ASP A 85 -18.07 13.45 -4.12
N ALA A 86 -17.16 13.28 -3.14
CA ALA A 86 -15.76 12.97 -3.38
C ALA A 86 -15.52 11.50 -3.76
N TRP A 87 -16.45 10.61 -3.45
CA TRP A 87 -16.33 9.18 -3.72
C TRP A 87 -16.80 8.82 -5.13
N ARG A 88 -16.05 7.92 -5.76
CA ARG A 88 -16.37 7.39 -7.09
C ARG A 88 -16.48 5.86 -7.04
N ARG A 89 -17.65 5.34 -7.42
CA ARG A 89 -17.88 3.90 -7.59
C ARG A 89 -17.16 3.42 -8.84
N LEU A 90 -16.09 2.63 -8.68
CA LEU A 90 -15.31 2.07 -9.79
C LEU A 90 -15.22 0.54 -9.69
N SER A 91 -15.03 -0.12 -10.84
CA SER A 91 -14.79 -1.56 -10.88
C SER A 91 -13.28 -1.86 -10.79
N ALA A 92 -12.92 -2.80 -9.92
CA ALA A 92 -11.59 -3.41 -9.83
C ALA A 92 -11.44 -4.66 -10.75
N GLY A 93 -12.22 -4.72 -11.83
CA GLY A 93 -12.23 -5.82 -12.80
C GLY A 93 -13.35 -6.84 -12.58
N GLU A 94 -13.49 -7.73 -13.55
CA GLU A 94 -14.48 -8.80 -13.55
C GLU A 94 -14.13 -9.89 -12.54
N GLY A 95 -15.09 -10.23 -11.68
CA GLY A 95 -15.00 -11.35 -10.76
C GLY A 95 -15.88 -12.51 -11.19
N THR A 96 -15.76 -13.64 -10.48
CA THR A 96 -16.60 -14.83 -10.70
C THR A 96 -18.09 -14.61 -10.45
N LYS A 97 -18.46 -13.46 -9.85
CA LYS A 97 -19.85 -13.02 -9.59
C LYS A 97 -20.17 -11.68 -10.26
N GLY A 98 -19.43 -11.32 -11.32
CA GLY A 98 -19.50 -10.02 -11.99
C GLY A 98 -18.49 -9.01 -11.46
N ALA A 99 -18.53 -7.80 -12.01
CA ALA A 99 -17.64 -6.69 -11.68
C ALA A 99 -17.50 -6.44 -10.17
N ARG A 100 -16.25 -6.46 -9.66
CA ARG A 100 -15.94 -6.10 -8.27
C ARG A 100 -16.01 -4.59 -8.14
N ARG A 101 -17.11 -4.06 -7.60
CA ARG A 101 -17.30 -2.61 -7.43
C ARG A 101 -16.86 -2.17 -6.05
N HIS A 102 -16.05 -1.13 -6.00
CA HIS A 102 -15.59 -0.47 -4.78
C HIS A 102 -15.75 1.04 -4.91
N ASP A 103 -15.91 1.71 -3.78
CA ASP A 103 -15.92 3.17 -3.71
C ASP A 103 -14.48 3.64 -3.51
N TRP A 104 -14.05 4.58 -4.33
CA TRP A 104 -12.69 5.11 -4.34
C TRP A 104 -12.72 6.62 -4.10
N VAL A 105 -11.82 7.08 -3.24
CA VAL A 105 -11.47 8.49 -3.10
C VAL A 105 -9.99 8.64 -3.38
N TYR A 106 -9.61 9.71 -4.08
CA TYR A 106 -8.22 10.03 -4.34
C TYR A 106 -7.85 11.29 -3.57
N LEU A 107 -6.86 11.15 -2.69
CA LEU A 107 -6.27 12.26 -1.96
C LEU A 107 -4.80 12.35 -2.33
N GLU A 108 -4.39 13.53 -2.75
CA GLU A 108 -3.01 13.78 -3.09
C GLU A 108 -2.20 14.04 -1.80
N LEU A 109 -1.29 13.13 -1.48
CA LEU A 109 -0.53 13.15 -0.22
C LEU A 109 0.92 13.61 -0.39
N ALA A 110 1.45 13.66 -1.62
CA ALA A 110 2.77 14.20 -1.88
C ALA A 110 2.85 14.62 -3.34
N ASP A 111 3.60 15.67 -3.63
CA ASP A 111 4.15 15.86 -4.98
C ASP A 111 5.46 15.10 -5.06
N PHE A 112 5.53 14.17 -6.01
CA PHE A 112 6.80 13.60 -6.44
C PHE A 112 7.25 14.31 -7.70
N ASP A 113 7.42 15.64 -7.63
CA ASP A 113 8.09 16.40 -8.68
C ASP A 113 9.55 15.91 -8.75
N HIS A 114 9.80 15.01 -9.70
CA HIS A 114 11.15 14.75 -10.18
C HIS A 114 11.44 15.79 -11.26
N GLY A 115 12.10 16.88 -10.86
CA GLY A 115 12.77 17.79 -11.79
C GLY A 115 13.88 17.10 -12.57
#